data_AF-W1YEW7-F1
#
_entry.id   AF-W1YEW7-F1
#
_cell.length_a   1.000
_cell.length_b   1.000
_cell.length_c   1.000
_cell.angle_alpha   90.00
_cell.angle_beta   90.00
_cell.angle_gamma   90.00
#
_symmetry.space_group_name_H-M   'P 1'
#
loop_
_entity.id
_entity.type
_entity.pdbx_description
1 polymer ?
#
loop_
_entity_poly.entity_id
_entity_poly.type
_entity_poly.pdbx_seq_one_letter_code
_entity_poly.pdbx_strand_id
1 'polypeptide(L)' 'DQLGVYDPCAIACEPFRQWVIEDNFVNGRPDWDKVGAQFVADVVPFEMMKLRMLNGSHSFLAYLGYLGG' A
#
# COMPACT_ATOMS: atom_id res chain seq x y z
N ASP A 1 3.00 -25.35 -5.87
CA ASP A 1 2.32 -25.96 -7.04
C ASP A 1 1.96 -25.02 -8.20
N GLN A 2 2.03 -23.68 -8.10
CA GLN A 2 1.90 -22.80 -9.30
C GLN A 2 3.22 -22.40 -9.96
N LEU A 3 4.30 -22.24 -9.18
CA LEU A 3 5.61 -21.77 -9.67
C LEU A 3 6.69 -22.86 -9.66
N GLY A 4 6.38 -24.08 -9.17
CA GLY A 4 7.34 -25.18 -9.05
C GLY A 4 8.49 -24.95 -8.06
N VAL A 5 8.47 -23.85 -7.30
CA VAL A 5 9.50 -23.49 -6.33
C VAL A 5 8.94 -23.61 -4.91
N TYR A 6 9.72 -24.24 -4.02
CA TYR A 6 9.47 -24.22 -2.58
C TYR A 6 10.24 -23.06 -1.96
N ASP A 7 9.50 -22.09 -1.42
CA ASP A 7 10.05 -20.95 -0.69
C ASP A 7 9.24 -20.78 0.61
N PRO A 8 9.84 -21.05 1.80
CA PRO A 8 9.15 -20.93 3.08
C PRO A 8 8.86 -19.47 3.48
N CYS A 9 9.40 -18.49 2.76
CA CYS A 9 9.23 -17.06 3.00
C CYS A 9 8.49 -16.34 1.88
N ALA A 10 7.81 -17.08 0.99
CA ALA A 10 7.06 -16.49 -0.11
C ALA A 10 5.97 -15.53 0.40
N ILE A 11 5.86 -14.36 -0.24
CA ILE A 11 4.84 -13.35 0.06
C ILE A 11 3.87 -13.25 -1.12
N ALA A 12 2.58 -13.42 -0.85
CA ALA A 12 1.52 -13.17 -1.81
C ALA A 12 0.97 -11.74 -1.63
N CYS A 13 0.75 -11.04 -2.74
CA CYS A 13 0.16 -9.71 -2.76
C CYS A 13 -0.71 -9.52 -4.00
N GLU A 14 -1.59 -8.52 -3.96
CA GLU A 14 -2.32 -8.10 -5.15
C GLU A 14 -1.39 -7.42 -6.17
N PRO A 15 -1.77 -7.36 -7.46
CA PRO A 15 -0.96 -6.67 -8.47
C PRO A 15 -0.88 -5.15 -8.27
N PHE A 16 -1.89 -4.53 -7.64
CA PHE A 16 -1.92 -3.10 -7.42
C PHE A 16 -0.90 -2.66 -6.37
N ARG A 17 -0.20 -1.56 -6.65
CA ARG A 17 0.70 -0.89 -5.71
C ARG A 17 0.69 0.61 -5.95
N GLN A 18 0.72 1.38 -4.87
CA GLN A 18 0.86 2.82 -4.91
C GLN A 18 1.71 3.28 -3.72
N TRP A 19 2.64 4.19 -3.99
CA TRP A 19 3.43 4.84 -2.96
C TRP A 19 3.53 6.33 -3.27
N VAL A 20 2.93 7.15 -2.41
CA VAL A 20 3.00 8.61 -2.47
C VAL A 20 3.87 9.06 -1.30
N ILE A 21 4.85 9.92 -1.57
CA ILE A 21 5.90 10.30 -0.62
C ILE A 21 6.06 11.82 -0.65
N GLU A 22 6.15 12.44 0.52
CA GLU A 22 6.57 13.84 0.61
C GLU A 22 8.08 13.96 0.29
N ASP A 23 8.45 14.81 -0.67
CA ASP A 23 9.84 14.93 -1.11
C ASP A 23 10.69 15.83 -0.20
N ASN A 24 10.97 15.34 1.01
CA ASN A 24 11.66 16.09 2.05
C ASN A 24 12.79 15.27 2.70
N PHE A 25 13.80 14.92 1.90
CA PHE A 25 14.92 14.07 2.32
C PHE A 25 16.17 14.91 2.61
N VAL A 26 16.74 14.75 3.81
CA VAL A 26 17.90 15.54 4.28
C VAL A 26 19.23 15.15 3.62
N ASN A 27 19.34 13.97 3.01
CA ASN A 27 20.58 13.47 2.41
C ASN A 27 20.31 12.65 1.14
N GLY A 28 19.57 13.26 0.21
CA GLY A 28 19.15 12.59 -1.03
C GLY A 28 18.23 11.39 -0.78
N ARG A 29 17.82 10.76 -1.87
CA ARG A 29 16.97 9.58 -1.89
C ARG A 29 17.19 8.80 -3.19
N PRO A 30 16.83 7.51 -3.26
CA PRO A 30 16.76 6.80 -4.53
C PRO A 30 15.76 7.44 -5.50
N ASP A 31 15.97 7.20 -6.79
CA ASP A 31 15.07 7.63 -7.87
C ASP A 31 13.81 6.73 -7.94
N TRP A 32 13.07 6.59 -6.83
CA TRP A 32 11.89 5.72 -6.75
C TRP A 32 10.77 6.14 -7.71
N ASP A 33 10.76 7.38 -8.17
CA ASP A 33 9.87 7.88 -9.22
C ASP A 33 10.04 7.13 -10.54
N LYS A 34 11.27 6.68 -10.87
CA LYS A 34 11.53 5.88 -12.08
C LYS A 34 10.88 4.49 -12.05
N VAL A 35 10.46 4.01 -10.88
CA VAL A 35 9.78 2.72 -10.70
C VAL A 35 8.33 2.86 -10.21
N GLY A 36 7.80 4.10 -10.25
CA GLY A 36 6.38 4.40 -10.07
C GLY A 36 5.96 4.98 -8.72
N ALA A 37 6.90 5.34 -7.83
CA ALA A 37 6.54 6.16 -6.66
C ALA A 37 6.18 7.59 -7.10
N GLN A 38 5.32 8.26 -6.35
CA GLN A 38 4.88 9.62 -6.62
C GLN A 38 5.42 10.55 -5.53
N PHE A 39 6.21 11.54 -5.92
CA PHE A 39 6.69 12.57 -4.99
C PHE A 39 5.78 13.78 -5.04
N VAL A 40 5.38 14.27 -3.86
CA VAL A 40 4.47 15.41 -3.67
C VAL A 40 5.03 16.34 -2.59
N ALA A 41 4.49 17.56 -2.51
CA ALA A 41 4.82 18.49 -1.43
C ALA A 41 3.96 18.27 -0.18
N ASP A 42 2.78 17.66 -0.31
CA ASP A 42 1.88 17.32 0.79
C ASP A 42 1.20 15.97 0.49
N VAL A 43 1.42 15.00 1.37
CA VAL A 43 0.89 13.63 1.24
C VAL A 43 -0.48 13.45 1.89
N VAL A 44 -0.90 14.38 2.77
CA VAL A 44 -2.08 14.25 3.62
C VAL A 44 -3.36 13.96 2.82
N PRO A 45 -3.65 14.63 1.68
CA PRO A 45 -4.86 14.31 0.91
C PRO A 45 -4.92 12.86 0.41
N PHE A 46 -3.79 12.29 0.01
CA PHE A 46 -3.69 10.91 -0.48
C PHE A 46 -3.84 9.91 0.66
N GLU A 47 -3.20 10.18 1.81
CA GLU A 47 -3.35 9.36 3.02
C GLU A 47 -4.81 9.32 3.47
N MET A 48 -5.46 10.48 3.55
CA MET A 48 -6.84 10.57 4.02
C MET A 48 -7.81 9.86 3.08
N MET A 49 -7.61 9.96 1.76
CA MET A 49 -8.37 9.18 0.78
C MET A 49 -8.22 7.67 1.04
N LYS A 50 -6.97 7.19 1.11
CA LYS A 50 -6.68 5.76 1.28
C LYS A 50 -7.18 5.24 2.63
N LEU A 51 -6.91 5.95 3.71
CA LEU A 51 -7.29 5.55 5.07
C LEU A 51 -8.81 5.55 5.27
N ARG A 52 -9.55 6.50 4.69
CA ARG A 52 -11.00 6.53 4.84
C ARG A 52 -11.72 5.58 3.90
N MET A 53 -11.34 5.57 2.63
CA MET A 53 -12.07 4.81 1.61
C MET A 53 -11.67 3.33 1.61
N LEU A 54 -10.37 3.03 1.66
CA LEU A 54 -9.89 1.64 1.60
C LEU A 54 -9.76 1.03 2.99
N ASN A 55 -9.02 1.63 3.92
CA ASN A 55 -8.92 1.06 5.26
C ASN A 55 -10.25 1.13 6.03
N GLY A 56 -10.99 2.23 5.91
CA GLY A 56 -12.29 2.37 6.54
C GLY A 56 -13.30 1.31 6.09
N SER A 57 -13.37 1.02 4.78
CA SER A 57 -14.23 -0.05 4.26
C SER A 57 -13.75 -1.44 4.67
N HIS A 58 -12.44 -1.69 4.69
CA HIS A 58 -11.88 -2.93 5.23
C HIS A 58 -12.30 -3.15 6.69
N SER A 59 -12.19 -2.13 7.55
CA SER A 59 -12.61 -2.24 8.95
C SER A 59 -14.11 -2.49 9.08
N PHE A 60 -14.93 -1.75 8.32
CA PHE A 60 -16.38 -1.96 8.29
C PHE A 60 -16.75 -3.40 7.96
N LEU A 61 -16.18 -3.94 6.88
CA LEU A 61 -16.42 -5.32 6.44
C LEU A 61 -15.83 -6.35 7.40
N ALA A 62 -14.64 -6.11 7.96
CA ALA A 62 -13.98 -7.06 8.85
C ALA A 62 -14.82 -7.31 10.11
N TYR A 63 -15.29 -6.25 10.78
CA TYR A 63 -16.02 -6.40 12.03
C TYR A 63 -17.44 -6.93 11.83
N LEU A 64 -18.17 -6.38 10.86
CA LEU A 64 -19.54 -6.84 10.59
C LEU A 64 -19.56 -8.21 9.92
N GLY A 65 -18.61 -8.46 9.01
CA GLY A 65 -18.43 -9.76 8.36
C GLY A 65 -18.13 -10.85 9.38
N TYR A 66 -17.16 -10.63 10.28
CA TYR A 66 -16.85 -11.60 11.33
C TYR A 66 -18.04 -11.95 12.23
N LEU A 67 -18.86 -10.96 12.59
CA LEU A 67 -20.10 -11.20 13.35
C LEU A 67 -21.20 -11.88 12.50
N GLY A 68 -21.13 -11.74 11.18
CA GLY A 68 -22.05 -12.35 10.22
C GLY A 68 -21.72 -13.80 9.84
N GLY A 69 -20.53 -14.30 10.21
CA GLY A 69 -20.04 -15.65 9.88
C GLY A 69 -19.21 -15.70 8.60
#